data_AF-A0A6P1W7Y0-F1
#
_entry.id   AF-A0A6P1W7Y0-F1
#
_cell.length_a   1.000
_cell.length_b   1.000
_cell.length_c   1.000
_cell.angle_alpha   90.00
_cell.angle_beta   90.00
_cell.angle_gamma   90.00
#
_symmetry.space_group_name_H-M   'P 1'
#
loop_
_entity.id
_entity.type
_entity.pdbx_description
1 polymer ?
#
loop_
_entity_poly.entity_id
_entity_poly.type
_entity_poly.pdbx_seq_one_letter_code
_entity_poly.pdbx_strand_id
1 'polypeptide(L)' 'MKKNNEFKLDDLVTLIDPQAAQELAAANGEIDWPVPVISQYGQRVHCWNSQRREFTITLSATEIRKVN' A
#
# COMPACT_ATOMS: atom_id res chain seq x y z
N MET A 1 -2.41 19.83 -4.46
CA MET A 1 -0.95 19.61 -4.27
C MET A 1 -0.65 18.17 -4.67
N LYS A 2 0.26 17.92 -5.63
CA LYS A 2 0.69 16.55 -5.92
C LYS A 2 1.52 16.07 -4.74
N LYS A 3 0.99 15.16 -3.92
CA LYS A 3 1.80 14.47 -2.90
C LYS A 3 2.81 13.61 -3.65
N ASN A 4 4.10 13.90 -3.52
CA ASN A 4 5.14 13.00 -3.99
C ASN A 4 5.10 11.77 -3.07
N ASN A 5 4.39 10.73 -3.51
CA ASN A 5 4.35 9.44 -2.84
C ASN A 5 5.62 8.65 -3.20
N GLU A 6 6.78 9.18 -2.82
CA GLU A 6 8.06 8.47 -2.91
C GLU A 6 8.19 7.59 -1.66
N PHE A 7 7.94 6.29 -1.84
CA PHE A 7 8.14 5.26 -0.84
C PHE A 7 9.55 4.68 -0.95
N LYS A 8 10.17 4.46 0.20
CA LYS A 8 11.47 3.79 0.31
C LYS A 8 11.27 2.36 0.78
N LEU A 9 12.29 1.54 0.59
CA LEU A 9 12.37 0.22 1.23
C LEU A 9 12.12 0.37 2.74
N ASP A 10 11.35 -0.55 3.31
CA ASP A 10 10.91 -0.58 4.71
C ASP A 10 9.91 0.51 5.12
N ASP A 11 9.47 1.38 4.21
CA ASP A 11 8.35 2.27 4.51
C ASP A 11 7.08 1.45 4.73
N LEU A 12 6.36 1.77 5.79
CA LEU A 12 5.06 1.16 6.08
C LEU A 12 3.97 1.95 5.35
N VAL A 13 3.14 1.26 4.58
CA VAL A 13 2.01 1.86 3.86
C VAL A 13 0.67 1.39 4.38
N THR A 14 -0.29 2.31 4.42
CA THR A 14 -1.70 2.04 4.74
C THR A 14 -2.61 2.75 3.74
N LEU A 15 -3.83 2.25 3.56
CA LEU A 15 -4.84 2.88 2.69
C LEU A 15 -5.49 4.06 3.42
N ILE A 16 -5.63 5.24 2.79
CA ILE A 16 -6.26 6.41 3.43
C ILE A 16 -7.72 6.65 3.08
N ASP A 17 -8.24 6.03 2.03
CA ASP A 17 -9.65 6.17 1.71
C ASP A 17 -10.44 5.08 2.44
N PRO A 18 -11.33 5.41 3.40
CA PRO A 18 -12.03 4.41 4.20
C PRO A 18 -13.01 3.54 3.39
N GLN A 19 -13.50 4.02 2.23
CA GLN A 19 -14.41 3.27 1.38
C GLN A 19 -13.63 2.31 0.47
N ALA A 20 -12.59 2.79 -0.20
CA ALA A 20 -11.71 1.94 -1.00
C ALA A 20 -10.91 0.96 -0.12
N ALA A 21 -10.53 1.36 1.10
CA ALA A 21 -9.91 0.47 2.08
C ALA A 21 -10.86 -0.65 2.50
N GLN A 22 -12.17 -0.38 2.66
CA GLN A 22 -13.15 -1.42 2.93
C GLN A 22 -13.32 -2.37 1.74
N GLU A 23 -13.39 -1.88 0.51
CA GLU A 23 -13.51 -2.74 -0.67
C GLU A 23 -12.26 -3.59 -0.89
N LEU A 24 -11.07 -3.00 -0.72
CA LEU A 24 -9.81 -3.69 -0.88
C LEU A 24 -9.53 -4.65 0.27
N ALA A 25 -9.90 -4.30 1.50
CA ALA A 25 -9.87 -5.22 2.64
C ALA A 25 -10.93 -6.32 2.52
N ALA A 26 -12.11 -6.06 1.96
CA ALA A 26 -13.10 -7.11 1.70
C ALA A 26 -12.60 -8.08 0.61
N ALA A 27 -11.97 -7.57 -0.45
CA ALA A 27 -11.37 -8.37 -1.51
C ALA A 27 -10.06 -9.06 -1.08
N ASN A 28 -9.38 -8.54 -0.06
CA ASN A 28 -8.07 -9.00 0.41
C ASN A 28 -8.01 -9.00 1.95
N GLY A 29 -8.98 -9.64 2.61
CA GLY A 29 -9.13 -9.62 4.08
C GLY A 29 -7.97 -10.28 4.85
N GLU A 30 -7.07 -10.92 4.11
CA GLU A 30 -5.82 -11.53 4.55
C GLU A 30 -4.67 -10.51 4.65
N ILE A 31 -4.90 -9.25 4.26
CA ILE A 31 -3.89 -8.19 4.34
C ILE A 31 -3.99 -7.45 5.67
N ASP A 32 -3.00 -7.70 6.53
CA ASP A 32 -2.81 -6.96 7.77
C ASP A 32 -2.04 -5.66 7.46
N TRP A 33 -2.76 -4.52 7.50
CA TRP A 33 -2.18 -3.20 7.27
C TRP A 33 -1.70 -2.59 8.60
N PRO A 34 -0.60 -1.80 8.61
CA PRO A 34 0.21 -1.40 7.47
C PRO A 34 1.22 -2.47 7.02
N VAL A 35 1.53 -2.48 5.73
CA VAL A 35 2.51 -3.41 5.13
C VAL A 35 3.82 -2.72 4.77
N PRO A 36 4.98 -3.39 4.88
CA PRO A 36 6.26 -2.86 4.44
C PRO A 36 6.39 -2.83 2.92
N VAL A 37 7.00 -1.76 2.42
CA VAL A 37 7.39 -1.58 1.02
C VAL A 37 8.72 -2.26 0.76
N ILE A 38 8.77 -3.05 -0.31
CA ILE A 38 10.00 -3.62 -0.86
C ILE A 38 10.62 -2.65 -1.88
N SER A 39 9.81 -2.13 -2.80
CA SER A 39 10.30 -1.23 -3.86
C SER A 39 9.16 -0.45 -4.51
N GLN A 40 9.50 0.59 -5.27
CA GLN A 40 8.55 1.37 -6.05
C GLN A 40 9.04 1.54 -7.49
N TYR A 41 8.13 1.36 -8.44
CA TYR A 41 8.37 1.56 -9.87
C TYR A 41 7.28 2.47 -10.45
N GLY A 42 7.60 3.77 -10.58
CA GLY A 42 6.66 4.78 -11.03
C GLY A 42 5.42 4.82 -10.14
N GLN A 43 4.27 4.42 -10.70
CA GLN A 43 3.00 4.35 -9.98
C GLN A 43 2.74 3.01 -9.29
N ARG A 44 3.70 2.09 -9.19
CA ARG A 44 3.50 0.77 -8.58
C ARG A 44 4.38 0.63 -7.35
N VAL A 45 3.81 0.25 -6.22
CA VAL A 45 4.49 0.00 -4.96
C VAL A 45 4.43 -1.49 -4.66
N HIS A 46 5.59 -2.11 -4.59
CA HIS A 46 5.75 -3.51 -4.25
C HIS A 46 5.84 -3.64 -2.73
N CYS A 47 4.96 -4.44 -2.14
CA CYS A 47 4.81 -4.60 -0.71
C CYS A 47 4.95 -6.06 -0.32
N TRP A 48 5.38 -6.30 0.91
CA TRP A 48 5.45 -7.63 1.50
C TRP A 48 4.39 -7.81 2.57
N ASN A 49 3.77 -8.98 2.64
CA ASN A 49 2.91 -9.38 3.76
C ASN A 49 3.25 -10.83 4.10
N SER A 50 3.48 -11.14 5.37
CA SER A 50 3.79 -12.50 5.85
C SER A 50 2.77 -13.56 5.39
N GLN A 51 1.51 -13.18 5.17
CA GLN A 51 0.43 -14.07 4.71
C GLN A 51 0.42 -14.26 3.19
N ARG A 52 0.68 -13.19 2.41
CA ARG A 52 0.62 -13.20 0.93
C ARG A 52 1.97 -13.20 0.23
N ARG A 53 3.07 -13.19 0.99
CA ARG A 53 4.45 -12.98 0.56
C ARG A 53 4.66 -11.62 -0.10
N GLU A 54 4.32 -11.43 -1.36
CA GLU A 54 4.65 -10.21 -2.11
C GLU A 54 3.50 -9.80 -3.03
N PHE A 55 3.18 -8.51 -3.07
CA PHE A 55 2.11 -7.99 -3.93
C PHE A 55 2.38 -6.55 -4.35
N THR A 56 1.75 -6.11 -5.46
CA THR A 56 1.94 -4.76 -5.99
C THR A 56 0.66 -3.94 -5.89
N ILE A 57 0.75 -2.73 -5.37
CA ILE A 57 -0.33 -1.75 -5.27
C ILE A 57 -0.04 -0.61 -6.25
N THR A 58 -1.02 -0.18 -7.04
CA THR A 58 -0.87 1.02 -7.86
C THR A 58 -1.13 2.27 -6.98
N LEU A 59 -0.30 3.32 -7.07
CA LEU A 59 -0.46 4.61 -6.37
C LEU A 59 -1.85 5.23 -6.60
N SER A 60 -2.45 4.94 -7.75
CA SER A 60 -3.79 5.34 -8.15
C SER A 60 -4.91 4.57 -7.43
N ALA A 61 -4.61 3.55 -6.63
CA ALA A 61 -5.59 2.77 -5.86
C ALA A 61 -6.21 3.54 -4.65
N THR A 62 -6.01 4.87 -4.61
CA THR A 62 -6.64 5.89 -3.74
C THR A 62 -6.61 5.62 -2.24
N GLU A 63 -5.66 6.12 -1.46
CA GLU A 63 -4.40 6.82 -1.72
C GLU A 63 -3.50 6.28 -0.59
N ILE A 64 -2.48 5.51 -0.91
CA ILE A 64 -1.63 4.94 0.15
C ILE A 64 -0.85 6.05 0.88
N ARG A 65 -0.77 5.93 2.20
CA ARG A 65 -0.05 6.82 3.11
C ARG A 65 1.12 6.08 3.72
N LYS A 66 2.23 6.78 3.85
CA LYS A 66 3.31 6.37 4.75
C LYS A 66 2.86 6.49 6.20
N VAL A 67 3.03 5.43 6.97
CA VAL A 67 2.90 5.47 8.43
C VAL A 67 4.20 6.05 8.98
N ASN A 68 4.10 7.14 9.74
CA ASN A 68 5.22 7.76 10.45
C ASN A 68 5.48 7.05 11.77
#